data_AF-A0A934MLD5-F1
#
_entry.id   AF-A0A934MLD5-F1
#
_cell.length_a   1.000
_cell.length_b   1.000
_cell.length_c   1.000
_cell.angle_alpha   90.00
_cell.angle_beta   90.00
_cell.angle_gamma   90.00
#
_symmetry.space_group_name_H-M   'P 1'
#
loop_
_entity.id
_entity.type
_entity.pdbx_description
1 polymer ?
#
loop_
_entity_poly.entity_id
_entity_poly.type
_entity_poly.pdbx_seq_one_letter_code
_entity_poly.pdbx_strand_id
1 'polypeptide(L)'
;MRHTIEVADIFRAAGPAYRAAHAGHLSLSQLKVMSAIEACRTAALGGHVEACSDCGYQRIAYNSCRNRHCPRCQGAAARTWLEAQEANLLPVGYFHVVFTLPAQVADIAFHNKALVYDLLFKAASETMLTIAADPKHLGVRIGITAVLHTWGSAMTHHPHIHMIVPGGGLTQDGRWISSRPAFLLPVRVLGALFRRLFLTRLLDLHNAGKLVFFGTLVGLSDRRTFIRHLTPVRKKRWVVYAKAPFAGPEAVLAYLSRYTHRVAISNSRLIAFDGNEVAFRYKNYRCSGAERQQV
;
A
#
# COMPACT_ATOMS: atom_id res chain seq x y z
N MET A 1 17.92 13.82 -11.42
CA MET A 1 17.13 14.03 -12.66
C MET A 1 15.81 14.68 -12.32
N ARG A 2 15.49 15.81 -12.95
CA ARG A 2 14.17 16.43 -12.89
C ARG A 2 13.28 15.75 -13.94
N HIS A 3 12.09 15.29 -13.56
CA HIS A 3 11.14 14.74 -14.53
C HIS A 3 10.52 15.89 -15.33
N THR A 4 10.20 15.65 -16.59
CA THR A 4 9.58 16.64 -17.48
C THR A 4 8.21 17.09 -16.96
N ILE A 5 7.49 16.20 -16.27
CA ILE A 5 6.19 16.46 -15.67
C ILE A 5 6.18 15.92 -14.25
N GLU A 6 5.64 16.71 -13.32
CA GLU A 6 5.47 16.33 -11.92
C GLU A 6 4.03 16.51 -11.46
N VAL A 7 3.64 15.77 -10.41
CA VAL A 7 2.33 15.93 -9.76
C VAL A 7 2.11 17.38 -9.31
N ALA A 8 3.16 18.08 -8.92
CA ALA A 8 3.09 19.49 -8.54
C ALA A 8 2.70 20.40 -9.71
N ASP A 9 3.13 20.08 -10.93
CA ASP A 9 2.78 20.88 -12.12
C ASP A 9 1.30 20.70 -12.47
N ILE A 10 0.80 19.45 -12.37
CA ILE A 10 -0.62 19.14 -12.54
C ILE A 10 -1.48 19.84 -11.48
N PHE A 11 -1.06 19.83 -10.21
CA PHE A 11 -1.80 20.53 -9.15
C PHE A 11 -1.81 22.05 -9.33
N ARG A 12 -0.70 22.65 -9.77
CA ARG A 12 -0.67 24.09 -10.07
C ARG A 12 -1.59 24.46 -11.23
N ALA A 13 -1.62 23.65 -12.29
CA ALA A 13 -2.42 23.91 -13.48
C ALA A 13 -3.93 23.62 -13.28
N ALA A 14 -4.27 22.43 -12.76
CA ALA A 14 -5.66 21.96 -12.69
C ALA A 14 -6.25 21.95 -11.27
N GLY A 15 -5.42 22.09 -10.23
CA GLY A 15 -5.85 22.05 -8.82
C GLY A 15 -6.88 23.11 -8.44
N PRO A 16 -6.79 24.39 -8.89
CA PRO A 16 -7.80 25.40 -8.59
C PRO A 16 -9.20 25.00 -9.08
N ALA A 17 -9.34 24.60 -10.34
CA ALA A 17 -10.61 24.16 -10.91
C ALA A 17 -11.13 22.90 -10.21
N TYR A 18 -10.25 21.93 -9.92
CA TYR A 18 -10.63 20.72 -9.18
C TYR A 18 -11.18 21.03 -7.78
N ARG A 19 -10.53 21.95 -7.04
CA ARG A 19 -10.99 22.39 -5.71
C ARG A 19 -12.35 23.08 -5.78
N ALA A 20 -12.58 23.94 -6.78
CA ALA A 20 -13.86 24.60 -6.97
C ALA A 20 -14.99 23.59 -7.27
N ALA A 21 -14.74 22.66 -8.21
CA ALA A 21 -15.70 21.63 -8.57
C ALA A 21 -16.04 20.65 -7.42
N HIS A 22 -15.12 20.47 -6.46
CA HIS A 22 -15.29 19.57 -5.31
C HIS A 22 -15.40 20.33 -3.98
N ALA A 23 -15.88 21.57 -4.00
CA ALA A 23 -16.12 22.35 -2.79
C ALA A 23 -17.05 21.58 -1.83
N GLY A 24 -16.69 21.54 -0.54
CA GLY A 24 -17.40 20.76 0.49
C GLY A 24 -17.13 19.24 0.49
N HIS A 25 -16.46 18.71 -0.54
CA HIS A 25 -16.18 17.27 -0.69
C HIS A 25 -14.70 16.90 -0.49
N LEU A 26 -13.84 17.90 -0.35
CA LEU A 26 -12.43 17.71 0.00
C LEU A 26 -12.20 17.98 1.48
N SER A 27 -11.57 17.03 2.16
CA SER A 27 -11.17 17.23 3.55
C SER A 27 -10.06 18.28 3.65
N LEU A 28 -9.95 18.92 4.81
CA LEU A 28 -8.82 19.81 5.11
C LEU A 28 -7.47 19.11 4.92
N SER A 29 -7.37 17.81 5.24
CA SER A 29 -6.14 17.04 5.04
C SER A 29 -5.79 16.88 3.55
N GLN A 30 -6.78 16.66 2.67
CA GLN A 30 -6.56 16.61 1.22
C GLN A 30 -6.12 17.97 0.68
N LEU A 31 -6.77 19.05 1.10
CA LEU A 31 -6.39 20.41 0.71
C LEU A 31 -4.95 20.76 1.13
N LYS A 32 -4.58 20.45 2.38
CA LYS A 32 -3.20 20.64 2.88
C LYS A 32 -2.18 19.83 2.07
N VAL A 33 -2.52 18.62 1.65
CA VAL A 33 -1.65 17.81 0.78
C VAL A 33 -1.47 18.46 -0.59
N MET A 34 -2.55 18.95 -1.20
CA MET A 34 -2.45 19.66 -2.49
C MET A 34 -1.53 20.88 -2.38
N SER A 35 -1.76 21.76 -1.40
CA SER A 35 -0.94 22.96 -1.21
C SER A 35 0.52 22.63 -0.88
N ALA A 36 0.77 21.61 -0.06
CA ALA A 36 2.14 21.18 0.25
C ALA A 36 2.88 20.71 -1.00
N ILE A 37 2.21 19.97 -1.89
CA ILE A 37 2.79 19.49 -3.15
C ILE A 37 3.03 20.64 -4.12
N GLU A 38 2.09 21.58 -4.24
CA GLU A 38 2.22 22.79 -5.07
C GLU A 38 3.40 23.68 -4.64
N ALA A 39 3.59 23.88 -3.32
CA ALA A 39 4.67 24.70 -2.77
C ALA A 39 6.04 23.99 -2.76
N CYS A 40 6.06 22.66 -2.85
CA CYS A 40 7.27 21.87 -2.69
C CYS A 40 8.36 22.25 -3.71
N ARG A 41 9.59 22.49 -3.22
CA ARG A 41 10.76 22.87 -4.03
C ARG A 41 10.53 24.14 -4.86
N THR A 42 9.86 25.12 -4.26
CA THR A 42 9.70 26.48 -4.81
C THR A 42 10.21 27.52 -3.83
N ALA A 43 10.37 28.77 -4.28
CA ALA A 43 10.76 29.89 -3.43
C ALA A 43 9.80 30.13 -2.25
N ALA A 44 8.53 29.70 -2.36
CA ALA A 44 7.54 29.84 -1.30
C ALA A 44 7.93 29.11 0.01
N LEU A 45 8.82 28.11 -0.06
CA LEU A 45 9.34 27.40 1.13
C LEU A 45 10.76 27.86 1.51
N GLY A 46 11.28 28.91 0.87
CA GLY A 46 12.69 29.29 0.96
C GLY A 46 13.63 28.29 0.32
N GLY A 47 14.93 28.52 0.45
CA GLY A 47 15.97 27.66 -0.10
C GLY A 47 17.37 28.11 0.29
N HIS A 48 18.35 27.45 -0.30
CA HIS A 48 19.77 27.71 -0.09
C HIS A 48 20.44 27.96 -1.44
N VAL A 49 21.54 28.70 -1.44
CA VAL A 49 22.42 28.80 -2.60
C VAL A 49 23.57 27.83 -2.37
N GLU A 50 23.72 26.88 -3.28
CA GLU A 50 24.85 25.97 -3.31
C GLU A 50 25.84 26.48 -4.36
N ALA A 51 27.11 26.59 -4.00
CA ALA A 51 28.18 27.04 -4.88
C ALA A 51 29.29 25.97 -4.95
N CYS A 52 29.76 25.67 -6.15
CA CYS A 52 30.96 24.84 -6.33
C CYS A 52 32.20 25.69 -6.04
N SER A 53 33.04 25.24 -5.11
CA SER A 53 34.30 25.90 -4.78
C SER A 53 35.29 25.92 -5.95
N ASP A 54 35.19 24.97 -6.87
CA ASP A 54 36.21 24.73 -7.89
C ASP A 54 35.92 25.49 -9.19
N CYS A 55 34.65 25.59 -9.59
CA CYS A 55 34.24 26.25 -10.84
C CYS A 55 33.29 27.44 -10.66
N GLY A 56 32.92 27.78 -9.43
CA GLY A 56 32.03 28.91 -9.12
C GLY A 56 30.57 28.71 -9.53
N TYR A 57 30.20 27.56 -10.11
CA TYR A 57 28.82 27.26 -10.47
C TYR A 57 27.89 27.36 -9.25
N GLN A 58 26.83 28.17 -9.36
CA GLN A 58 25.82 28.34 -8.34
C GLN A 58 24.48 27.73 -8.75
N ARG A 59 23.78 27.14 -7.79
CA ARG A 59 22.39 26.74 -7.95
C ARG A 59 21.55 27.06 -6.73
N ILE A 60 20.29 27.41 -6.95
CA ILE A 60 19.31 27.57 -5.88
C ILE A 60 18.67 26.21 -5.57
N ALA A 61 18.80 25.77 -4.33
CA ALA A 61 18.19 24.55 -3.80
C ALA A 61 17.00 24.90 -2.91
N TYR A 62 15.78 24.85 -3.46
CA TYR A 62 14.56 25.12 -2.68
C TYR A 62 14.20 24.02 -1.68
N ASN A 63 13.59 24.41 -0.58
CA ASN A 63 13.19 23.51 0.51
C ASN A 63 12.06 22.55 0.12
N SER A 64 12.06 21.39 0.78
CA SER A 64 11.05 20.36 0.57
C SER A 64 9.85 20.55 1.52
N CYS A 65 8.63 20.27 1.07
CA CYS A 65 7.44 20.35 1.93
C CYS A 65 7.37 19.28 3.02
N ARG A 66 8.21 18.24 2.94
CA ARG A 66 8.28 17.07 3.85
C ARG A 66 6.97 16.27 4.01
N ASN A 67 5.90 16.63 3.31
CA ASN A 67 4.63 15.92 3.37
C ASN A 67 4.78 14.48 2.84
N ARG A 68 4.25 13.51 3.59
CA ARG A 68 4.28 12.08 3.23
C ARG A 68 3.70 11.76 1.86
N HIS A 69 2.79 12.60 1.38
CA HIS A 69 2.11 12.45 0.10
C HIS A 69 2.88 13.05 -1.10
N CYS A 70 3.99 13.75 -0.86
CA CYS A 70 4.77 14.38 -1.93
C CYS A 70 5.70 13.38 -2.61
N PRO A 71 5.63 13.20 -3.95
CA PRO A 71 6.46 12.23 -4.68
C PRO A 71 7.95 12.60 -4.72
N ARG A 72 8.33 13.82 -4.29
CA ARG A 72 9.72 14.29 -4.23
C ARG A 72 10.39 14.14 -2.85
N CYS A 73 9.63 14.17 -1.76
CA CYS A 73 10.22 14.37 -0.43
C CYS A 73 10.64 13.08 0.27
N GLN A 74 10.04 11.95 -0.09
CA GLN A 74 10.08 10.76 0.74
C GLN A 74 11.34 9.90 0.59
N GLY A 75 12.25 10.27 -0.31
CA GLY A 75 13.44 9.46 -0.58
C GLY A 75 14.39 9.28 0.62
N ALA A 76 14.60 10.34 1.40
CA ALA A 76 15.46 10.26 2.58
C ALA A 76 14.82 9.43 3.70
N ALA A 77 13.56 9.72 4.03
CA ALA A 77 12.80 8.95 5.03
C ALA A 77 12.70 7.46 4.67
N ALA A 78 12.52 7.14 3.38
CA ALA A 78 12.51 5.77 2.89
C ALA A 78 13.83 5.03 3.15
N ARG A 79 14.98 5.70 2.99
CA ARG A 79 16.30 5.13 3.25
C ARG A 79 16.55 4.92 4.73
N THR A 80 16.29 5.93 5.56
CA THR A 80 16.42 5.80 7.01
C THR A 80 15.53 4.67 7.56
N TRP A 81 14.29 4.55 7.06
CA TRP A 81 13.42 3.45 7.42
C TRP A 81 13.99 2.10 6.94
N LEU A 82 14.50 2.03 5.71
CA LEU A 82 15.11 0.82 5.16
C LEU A 82 16.28 0.35 6.02
N GLU A 83 17.24 1.23 6.32
CA GLU A 83 18.41 0.94 7.15
C GLU A 83 18.00 0.40 8.53
N ALA A 84 16.99 1.01 9.16
CA ALA A 84 16.46 0.54 10.43
C ALA A 84 15.78 -0.84 10.34
N GLN A 85 15.12 -1.15 9.22
CA GLN A 85 14.54 -2.48 9.01
C GLN A 85 15.60 -3.54 8.68
N GLU A 86 16.63 -3.17 7.92
CA GLU A 86 17.75 -4.06 7.58
C GLU A 86 18.49 -4.52 8.84
N ALA A 87 18.66 -3.64 9.83
CA ALA A 87 19.24 -3.99 11.13
C ALA A 87 18.45 -5.07 11.91
N ASN A 88 17.18 -5.29 11.57
CA ASN A 88 16.32 -6.28 12.19
C ASN A 88 16.18 -7.57 11.37
N LEU A 89 16.88 -7.68 10.23
CA LEU A 89 16.84 -8.88 9.41
C LEU A 89 17.63 -10.02 10.05
N LEU A 90 16.95 -11.14 10.20
CA LEU A 90 17.58 -12.44 10.44
C LEU A 90 18.28 -12.95 9.16
N PRO A 91 19.41 -13.67 9.26
CA PRO A 91 20.14 -14.24 8.13
C PRO A 91 19.43 -15.51 7.58
N VAL A 92 18.19 -15.36 7.13
CA VAL A 92 17.32 -16.43 6.64
C VAL A 92 16.65 -16.02 5.33
N GLY A 93 16.08 -16.99 4.61
CA GLY A 93 15.19 -16.68 3.48
C GLY A 93 13.94 -15.94 3.98
N TYR A 94 13.28 -15.15 3.13
CA TYR A 94 12.02 -14.47 3.47
C TYR A 94 10.94 -14.83 2.47
N PHE A 95 9.70 -14.49 2.74
CA PHE A 95 8.60 -14.66 1.80
C PHE A 95 7.83 -13.37 1.68
N HIS A 96 7.45 -13.04 0.45
CA HIS A 96 6.53 -11.96 0.18
C HIS A 96 5.12 -12.54 0.04
N VAL A 97 4.28 -12.26 1.04
CA VAL A 97 2.89 -12.71 1.10
C VAL A 97 1.96 -11.52 0.88
N VAL A 98 0.94 -11.64 0.04
CA VAL A 98 -0.02 -10.56 -0.24
C VAL A 98 -1.44 -11.04 0.01
N PHE A 99 -2.15 -10.30 0.86
CA PHE A 99 -3.57 -10.47 1.13
C PHE A 99 -4.35 -9.36 0.42
N THR A 100 -5.30 -9.75 -0.44
CA THR A 100 -6.06 -8.80 -1.26
C THR A 100 -7.55 -8.88 -0.95
N LEU A 101 -8.21 -7.72 -0.79
CA LEU A 101 -9.65 -7.67 -0.63
C LEU A 101 -10.37 -7.80 -1.99
N PRO A 102 -11.44 -8.61 -2.08
CA PRO A 102 -12.31 -8.62 -3.25
C PRO A 102 -12.96 -7.25 -3.47
N ALA A 103 -13.24 -6.89 -4.73
CA ALA A 103 -13.78 -5.58 -5.11
C ALA A 103 -15.02 -5.16 -4.29
N GLN A 104 -15.97 -6.09 -4.06
CA GLN A 104 -17.16 -5.83 -3.25
C GLN A 104 -16.84 -5.35 -1.82
N VAL A 105 -15.75 -5.85 -1.24
CA VAL A 105 -15.30 -5.46 0.09
C VAL A 105 -14.45 -4.19 0.02
N ALA A 106 -13.71 -3.98 -1.07
CA ALA A 106 -12.95 -2.75 -1.29
C ALA A 106 -13.87 -1.51 -1.30
N ASP A 107 -15.08 -1.61 -1.86
CA ASP A 107 -16.04 -0.51 -1.85
C ASP A 107 -16.51 -0.14 -0.44
N ILE A 108 -16.75 -1.15 0.41
CA ILE A 108 -17.04 -0.96 1.84
C ILE A 108 -15.83 -0.30 2.54
N ALA A 109 -14.61 -0.74 2.19
CA ALA A 109 -13.37 -0.19 2.74
C ALA A 109 -13.16 1.29 2.38
N PHE A 110 -13.63 1.72 1.20
CA PHE A 110 -13.49 3.10 0.76
C PHE A 110 -14.25 4.09 1.67
N HIS A 111 -15.45 3.71 2.14
CA HIS A 111 -16.23 4.50 3.09
C HIS A 111 -15.73 4.36 4.53
N ASN A 112 -15.15 3.20 4.88
CA ASN A 112 -14.83 2.83 6.26
C ASN A 112 -13.32 2.58 6.47
N LYS A 113 -12.48 3.44 5.88
CA LYS A 113 -11.03 3.23 5.74
C LYS A 113 -10.35 2.78 7.04
N ALA A 114 -10.52 3.53 8.13
CA ALA A 114 -9.85 3.22 9.39
C ALA A 114 -10.23 1.82 9.93
N LEU A 115 -11.53 1.54 10.05
CA LEU A 115 -12.05 0.28 10.59
C LEU A 115 -11.71 -0.91 9.70
N VAL A 116 -11.87 -0.77 8.38
CA VAL A 116 -11.69 -1.89 7.46
C VAL A 116 -10.21 -2.17 7.20
N TYR A 117 -9.34 -1.15 7.21
CA TYR A 117 -7.90 -1.36 7.09
C TYR A 117 -7.31 -1.94 8.38
N ASP A 118 -7.76 -1.49 9.57
CA ASP A 118 -7.41 -2.13 10.84
C ASP A 118 -7.82 -3.61 10.85
N LEU A 119 -9.05 -3.90 10.41
CA LEU A 119 -9.52 -5.27 10.25
C LEU A 119 -8.67 -6.08 9.26
N LEU A 120 -8.26 -5.48 8.14
CA LEU A 120 -7.40 -6.12 7.14
C LEU A 120 -6.06 -6.54 7.76
N PHE A 121 -5.42 -5.65 8.53
CA PHE A 121 -4.19 -5.98 9.26
C PHE A 121 -4.40 -7.13 10.25
N LYS A 122 -5.42 -7.02 11.11
CA LYS A 122 -5.71 -8.03 12.13
C LYS A 122 -5.98 -9.40 11.54
N ALA A 123 -6.89 -9.48 10.57
CA ALA A 123 -7.27 -10.75 9.96
C ALA A 123 -6.12 -11.39 9.16
N ALA A 124 -5.33 -10.60 8.43
CA ALA A 124 -4.20 -11.13 7.68
C ALA A 124 -3.09 -11.66 8.61
N SER A 125 -2.71 -10.89 9.64
CA SER A 125 -1.65 -11.28 10.57
C SER A 125 -2.04 -12.50 11.40
N GLU A 126 -3.29 -12.53 11.89
CA GLU A 126 -3.81 -13.69 12.62
C GLU A 126 -3.86 -14.94 11.75
N THR A 127 -4.29 -14.82 10.49
CA THR A 127 -4.26 -15.96 9.55
C THR A 127 -2.85 -16.55 9.45
N MET A 128 -1.84 -15.70 9.26
CA MET A 128 -0.45 -16.15 9.15
C MET A 128 0.05 -16.79 10.44
N LEU A 129 -0.18 -16.15 11.59
CA LEU A 129 0.28 -16.64 12.89
C LEU A 129 -0.40 -17.98 13.27
N THR A 130 -1.71 -18.09 13.07
CA THR A 130 -2.47 -19.32 13.36
C THR A 130 -2.00 -20.47 12.49
N ILE A 131 -1.86 -20.25 11.18
CA ILE A 131 -1.49 -21.32 10.23
C ILE A 131 0.00 -21.69 10.36
N ALA A 132 0.88 -20.76 10.73
CA ALA A 132 2.27 -21.06 11.04
C ALA A 132 2.43 -21.90 12.32
N ALA A 133 1.63 -21.61 13.35
CA ALA A 133 1.71 -22.30 14.63
C ALA A 133 1.15 -23.73 14.60
N ASP A 134 0.32 -24.08 13.60
CA ASP A 134 -0.23 -25.43 13.46
C ASP A 134 0.90 -26.45 13.13
N PRO A 135 1.10 -27.50 13.95
CA PRO A 135 2.09 -28.56 13.70
C PRO A 135 1.85 -29.34 12.39
N LYS A 136 0.63 -29.33 11.85
CA LYS A 136 0.34 -29.89 10.51
C LYS A 136 0.93 -29.05 9.38
N HIS A 137 1.42 -27.86 9.69
CA HIS A 137 2.04 -26.92 8.76
C HIS A 137 3.50 -26.68 9.15
N LEU A 138 3.82 -25.60 9.88
CA LEU A 138 5.19 -25.27 10.25
C LEU A 138 5.47 -25.49 11.75
N GLY A 139 4.44 -25.42 12.60
CA GLY A 139 4.58 -25.65 14.05
C GLY A 139 5.38 -24.59 14.80
N VAL A 140 5.44 -23.35 14.30
CA VAL A 140 6.28 -22.28 14.89
C VAL A 140 5.59 -20.92 14.94
N ARG A 141 6.09 -20.08 15.85
CA ARG A 141 5.80 -18.64 15.89
C ARG A 141 6.71 -17.90 14.92
N ILE A 142 6.11 -17.31 13.89
CA ILE A 142 6.80 -16.50 12.87
C ILE A 142 6.78 -15.01 13.23
N GLY A 143 7.73 -14.25 12.66
CA GLY A 143 7.69 -12.79 12.61
C GLY A 143 7.02 -12.28 11.33
N ILE A 144 6.40 -11.10 11.36
CA ILE A 144 5.74 -10.51 10.19
C ILE A 144 5.95 -9.00 10.19
N THR A 145 6.42 -8.46 9.06
CA THR A 145 6.37 -7.03 8.77
C THR A 145 5.30 -6.77 7.70
N ALA A 146 4.27 -6.00 8.03
CA ALA A 146 3.10 -5.77 7.18
C ALA A 146 2.96 -4.31 6.72
N VAL A 147 2.66 -4.10 5.44
CA VAL A 147 2.48 -2.79 4.81
C VAL A 147 1.19 -2.76 4.01
N LEU A 148 0.36 -1.74 4.24
CA LEU A 148 -0.90 -1.53 3.52
C LEU A 148 -0.69 -0.72 2.23
N HIS A 149 -1.32 -1.17 1.15
CA HIS A 149 -1.57 -0.38 -0.05
C HIS A 149 -3.05 -0.30 -0.35
N THR A 150 -3.47 0.81 -0.94
CA THR A 150 -4.89 1.08 -1.22
C THR A 150 -5.17 1.33 -2.70
N TRP A 151 -4.19 1.12 -3.58
CA TRP A 151 -4.32 1.30 -5.02
C TRP A 151 -3.59 0.22 -5.82
N GLY A 152 -4.15 -0.10 -6.99
CA GLY A 152 -3.48 -0.94 -7.99
C GLY A 152 -2.51 -0.10 -8.85
N SER A 153 -1.79 -0.76 -9.77
CA SER A 153 -0.93 -0.01 -10.69
C SER A 153 -1.72 0.95 -11.57
N ALA A 154 -2.95 0.64 -11.95
CA ALA A 154 -3.81 1.54 -12.72
C ALA A 154 -4.47 2.63 -11.85
N MET A 155 -3.98 2.87 -10.62
CA MET A 155 -4.49 3.88 -9.68
C MET A 155 -5.91 3.61 -9.14
N THR A 156 -6.54 2.49 -9.50
CA THR A 156 -7.84 2.07 -8.99
C THR A 156 -7.78 1.69 -7.52
N HIS A 157 -8.84 1.97 -6.75
CA HIS A 157 -8.91 1.56 -5.35
C HIS A 157 -8.77 0.05 -5.21
N HIS A 158 -7.74 -0.39 -4.47
CA HIS A 158 -7.39 -1.81 -4.34
C HIS A 158 -6.67 -2.03 -3.01
N PRO A 159 -7.40 -2.15 -1.89
CA PRO A 159 -6.79 -2.40 -0.59
C PRO A 159 -6.20 -3.82 -0.49
N HIS A 160 -4.91 -3.88 -0.20
CA HIS A 160 -4.15 -5.11 0.00
C HIS A 160 -2.99 -4.89 0.97
N ILE A 161 -2.56 -5.95 1.64
CA ILE A 161 -1.40 -5.92 2.53
C ILE A 161 -0.28 -6.75 1.93
N HIS A 162 0.92 -6.16 1.89
CA HIS A 162 2.17 -6.84 1.65
C HIS A 162 2.79 -7.24 2.98
N MET A 163 3.16 -8.51 3.13
CA MET A 163 3.84 -9.06 4.31
C MET A 163 5.20 -9.62 3.93
N ILE A 164 6.20 -9.33 4.76
CA ILE A 164 7.52 -9.96 4.73
C ILE A 164 7.61 -10.87 5.92
N VAL A 165 7.88 -12.13 5.65
CA VAL A 165 7.83 -13.19 6.64
C VAL A 165 9.13 -13.98 6.57
N PRO A 166 9.89 -14.13 7.65
CA PRO A 166 11.05 -15.01 7.68
C PRO A 166 10.64 -16.43 7.27
N GLY A 167 11.53 -17.13 6.58
CA GLY A 167 11.36 -18.51 6.13
C GLY A 167 11.56 -19.50 7.27
N GLY A 168 10.81 -19.32 8.35
CA GLY A 168 10.96 -20.05 9.59
C GLY A 168 10.47 -19.24 10.79
N GLY A 169 10.56 -19.86 11.96
CA GLY A 169 10.16 -19.22 13.22
C GLY A 169 10.66 -19.99 14.43
N LEU A 170 10.24 -19.55 15.61
CA LEU A 170 10.61 -20.15 16.88
C LEU A 170 9.53 -21.11 17.37
N THR A 171 9.92 -22.27 17.84
CA THR A 171 9.08 -23.16 18.64
C THR A 171 8.78 -22.53 20.01
N GLN A 172 7.92 -23.18 20.81
CA GLN A 172 7.62 -22.74 22.18
C GLN A 172 8.86 -22.77 23.09
N ASP A 173 9.74 -23.76 22.91
CA ASP A 173 11.03 -23.91 23.58
C ASP A 173 12.12 -22.95 23.05
N GLY A 174 11.80 -22.07 22.08
CA GLY A 174 12.72 -21.05 21.58
C GLY A 174 13.71 -21.55 20.53
N ARG A 175 13.55 -22.77 20.01
CA ARG A 175 14.38 -23.32 18.94
C ARG A 175 13.89 -22.85 17.58
N TRP A 176 14.84 -22.51 16.70
CA TRP A 176 14.52 -22.13 15.33
C TRP A 176 14.17 -23.34 14.46
N ILE A 177 13.09 -23.22 13.68
CA ILE A 177 12.76 -24.16 12.59
C ILE A 177 12.60 -23.37 11.30
N SER A 178 13.38 -23.74 10.28
CA SER A 178 13.29 -23.18 8.94
C SER A 178 12.13 -23.79 8.16
N SER A 179 11.45 -22.98 7.35
CA SER A 179 10.54 -23.46 6.32
C SER A 179 11.33 -24.09 5.17
N ARG A 180 10.60 -24.73 4.23
CA ARG A 180 11.22 -25.19 2.99
C ARG A 180 11.62 -23.97 2.13
N PRO A 181 12.71 -24.03 1.33
CA PRO A 181 13.22 -22.86 0.61
C PRO A 181 12.21 -22.13 -0.30
N ALA A 182 11.33 -22.89 -0.97
CA ALA A 182 10.33 -22.34 -1.89
C ALA A 182 8.89 -22.43 -1.36
N PHE A 183 8.70 -22.78 -0.09
CA PHE A 183 7.38 -23.01 0.48
C PHE A 183 7.33 -22.63 1.96
N LEU A 184 6.50 -21.63 2.26
CA LEU A 184 6.23 -21.18 3.63
C LEU A 184 4.97 -21.84 4.19
N LEU A 185 3.80 -21.50 3.64
CA LEU A 185 2.49 -21.98 4.09
C LEU A 185 1.54 -22.16 2.90
N PRO A 186 0.55 -23.06 3.00
CA PRO A 186 -0.38 -23.33 1.90
C PRO A 186 -1.36 -22.17 1.68
N VAL A 187 -1.21 -21.43 0.56
CA VAL A 187 -2.02 -20.24 0.23
C VAL A 187 -3.54 -20.49 0.18
N ARG A 188 -3.98 -21.71 -0.14
CA ARG A 188 -5.40 -22.06 -0.15
C ARG A 188 -5.99 -22.10 1.27
N VAL A 189 -5.21 -22.56 2.25
CA VAL A 189 -5.60 -22.59 3.66
C VAL A 189 -5.60 -21.17 4.22
N LEU A 190 -4.55 -20.39 3.91
CA LEU A 190 -4.47 -18.97 4.25
C LEU A 190 -5.69 -18.20 3.73
N GLY A 191 -6.02 -18.35 2.44
CA GLY A 191 -7.16 -17.67 1.84
C GLY A 191 -8.51 -18.08 2.46
N ALA A 192 -8.67 -19.33 2.84
CA ALA A 192 -9.90 -19.82 3.49
C ALA A 192 -10.07 -19.24 4.91
N LEU A 193 -9.02 -19.27 5.73
CA LEU A 193 -9.07 -18.73 7.10
C LEU A 193 -9.19 -17.20 7.08
N PHE A 194 -8.42 -16.51 6.24
CA PHE A 194 -8.49 -15.07 6.10
C PHE A 194 -9.90 -14.59 5.73
N ARG A 195 -10.52 -15.22 4.72
CA ARG A 195 -11.91 -14.94 4.35
C ARG A 195 -12.86 -15.10 5.53
N ARG A 196 -12.73 -16.18 6.31
CA ARG A 196 -13.59 -16.42 7.48
C ARG A 196 -13.40 -15.32 8.52
N LEU A 197 -12.17 -15.09 8.99
CA LEU A 197 -11.85 -14.10 10.02
C LEU A 197 -12.32 -12.70 9.61
N PHE A 198 -12.01 -12.30 8.38
CA PHE A 198 -12.36 -10.99 7.87
C PHE A 198 -13.87 -10.80 7.79
N LEU A 199 -14.60 -11.74 7.18
CA LEU A 199 -16.05 -11.60 7.00
C LEU A 199 -16.83 -11.70 8.31
N THR A 200 -16.36 -12.49 9.27
CA THR A 200 -16.96 -12.53 10.62
C THR A 200 -16.83 -11.17 11.29
N ARG A 201 -15.62 -10.63 11.40
CA ARG A 201 -15.39 -9.34 12.07
C ARG A 201 -15.98 -8.16 11.33
N LEU A 202 -16.04 -8.21 10.01
CA LEU A 202 -16.74 -7.19 9.23
C LEU A 202 -18.25 -7.18 9.54
N LEU A 203 -18.85 -8.37 9.70
CA LEU A 203 -20.24 -8.49 10.14
C LEU A 203 -20.42 -7.99 11.57
N ASP A 204 -19.45 -8.22 12.47
CA ASP A 204 -19.51 -7.69 13.84
C ASP A 204 -19.48 -6.15 13.86
N LEU A 205 -18.63 -5.53 13.03
CA LEU A 205 -18.59 -4.07 12.85
C LEU A 205 -19.93 -3.53 12.31
N HIS A 206 -20.55 -4.25 11.37
CA HIS A 206 -21.88 -3.92 10.85
C HIS A 206 -22.95 -3.98 11.94
N ASN A 207 -22.99 -5.10 12.69
CA ASN A 207 -23.98 -5.32 13.74
C ASN A 207 -23.87 -4.31 14.89
N ALA A 208 -22.66 -3.82 15.14
CA ALA A 208 -22.39 -2.77 16.10
C ALA A 208 -22.73 -1.36 15.59
N GLY A 209 -23.26 -1.22 14.37
CA GLY A 209 -23.59 0.07 13.78
C GLY A 209 -22.37 0.96 13.47
N LYS A 210 -21.16 0.39 13.40
CA LYS A 210 -19.91 1.15 13.23
C LYS A 210 -19.58 1.48 11.79
N LEU A 211 -20.20 0.78 10.83
CA LEU A 211 -19.97 1.00 9.42
C LEU A 211 -20.93 2.08 8.90
N VAL A 212 -20.38 3.03 8.16
CA VAL A 212 -21.12 4.07 7.45
C VAL A 212 -21.18 3.78 5.96
N PHE A 213 -22.29 4.12 5.33
CA PHE A 213 -22.51 3.90 3.91
C PHE A 213 -23.15 5.13 3.27
N PHE A 214 -22.68 5.47 2.07
CA PHE A 214 -23.10 6.66 1.33
C PHE A 214 -23.44 6.29 -0.12
N GLY A 215 -24.17 7.17 -0.81
CA GLY A 215 -24.53 7.00 -2.22
C GLY A 215 -25.23 5.68 -2.51
N THR A 216 -24.75 4.94 -3.52
CA THR A 216 -25.32 3.66 -3.95
C THR A 216 -25.21 2.55 -2.89
N LEU A 217 -24.41 2.75 -1.84
CA LEU A 217 -24.22 1.78 -0.77
C LEU A 217 -25.11 2.02 0.46
N VAL A 218 -25.92 3.09 0.51
CA VAL A 218 -26.76 3.40 1.70
C VAL A 218 -27.61 2.20 2.15
N GLY A 219 -28.13 1.40 1.22
CA GLY A 219 -28.90 0.20 1.53
C GLY A 219 -28.12 -0.87 2.32
N LEU A 220 -26.79 -0.81 2.34
CA LEU A 220 -25.95 -1.72 3.12
C LEU A 220 -26.03 -1.46 4.64
N SER A 221 -26.64 -0.36 5.10
CA SER A 221 -26.95 -0.16 6.51
C SER A 221 -27.94 -1.21 7.03
N ASP A 222 -28.86 -1.70 6.18
CA ASP A 222 -29.73 -2.82 6.54
C ASP A 222 -28.95 -4.14 6.56
N ARG A 223 -29.03 -4.86 7.68
CA ARG A 223 -28.39 -6.16 7.90
C ARG A 223 -28.74 -7.18 6.83
N ARG A 224 -29.99 -7.28 6.38
CA ARG A 224 -30.38 -8.28 5.37
C ARG A 224 -29.70 -7.98 4.04
N THR A 225 -29.71 -6.73 3.63
CA THR A 225 -29.04 -6.26 2.42
C THR A 225 -27.53 -6.41 2.51
N PHE A 226 -26.92 -6.12 3.66
CA PHE A 226 -25.49 -6.33 3.90
C PHE A 226 -25.08 -7.80 3.77
N ILE A 227 -25.81 -8.72 4.41
CA ILE A 227 -25.54 -10.16 4.31
C ILE A 227 -25.66 -10.63 2.86
N ARG A 228 -26.70 -10.20 2.15
CA ARG A 228 -26.90 -10.51 0.73
C ARG A 228 -25.76 -9.99 -0.15
N HIS A 229 -25.28 -8.78 0.11
CA HIS A 229 -24.12 -8.20 -0.58
C HIS A 229 -22.85 -9.02 -0.38
N LEU A 230 -22.63 -9.58 0.81
CA LEU A 230 -21.47 -10.43 1.12
C LEU A 230 -21.60 -11.89 0.65
N THR A 231 -22.79 -12.36 0.28
CA THR A 231 -23.01 -13.76 -0.15
C THR A 231 -22.09 -14.21 -1.29
N PRO A 232 -21.92 -13.46 -2.39
CA PRO A 232 -20.99 -13.85 -3.45
C PRO A 232 -19.54 -13.92 -2.95
N VAL A 233 -19.17 -13.00 -2.05
CA VAL A 233 -17.82 -12.89 -1.49
C VAL A 233 -17.48 -14.07 -0.57
N ARG A 234 -18.47 -14.61 0.16
CA ARG A 234 -18.33 -15.81 1.00
C ARG A 234 -18.01 -17.06 0.18
N LYS A 235 -18.62 -17.19 -1.01
CA LYS A 235 -18.45 -18.36 -1.89
C LYS A 235 -17.15 -18.30 -2.72
N LYS A 236 -16.67 -17.10 -3.04
CA LYS A 236 -15.42 -16.91 -3.81
C LYS A 236 -14.19 -17.40 -3.03
N ARG A 237 -13.20 -17.91 -3.76
CA ARG A 237 -11.85 -18.11 -3.24
C ARG A 237 -11.17 -16.76 -3.08
N TRP A 238 -10.65 -16.49 -1.89
CA TRP A 238 -9.85 -15.29 -1.64
C TRP A 238 -8.40 -15.58 -1.97
N VAL A 239 -7.80 -14.69 -2.76
CA VAL A 239 -6.45 -14.87 -3.27
C VAL A 239 -5.45 -14.38 -2.23
N VAL A 240 -4.60 -15.31 -1.79
CA VAL A 240 -3.37 -15.00 -1.07
C VAL A 240 -2.23 -15.38 -2.00
N TYR A 241 -1.37 -14.41 -2.30
CA TYR A 241 -0.17 -14.65 -3.08
C TYR A 241 0.99 -14.89 -2.12
N ALA A 242 1.83 -15.88 -2.36
CA ALA A 242 3.06 -16.09 -1.61
C ALA A 242 4.17 -16.47 -2.58
N LYS A 243 5.32 -15.80 -2.48
CA LYS A 243 6.52 -16.15 -3.25
C LYS A 243 7.76 -16.12 -2.36
N ALA A 244 8.72 -16.97 -2.68
CA ALA A 244 10.09 -16.77 -2.23
C ALA A 244 10.69 -15.51 -2.90
N PRO A 245 11.68 -14.85 -2.31
CA PRO A 245 12.27 -13.64 -2.82
C PRO A 245 13.16 -13.97 -4.01
N PHE A 246 13.28 -13.02 -4.93
CA PHE A 246 14.11 -13.20 -6.11
C PHE A 246 15.62 -12.97 -5.86
N ALA A 247 15.99 -12.31 -4.74
CA ALA A 247 17.37 -11.82 -4.54
C ALA A 247 17.75 -11.52 -3.07
N GLY A 248 17.22 -12.28 -2.09
CA GLY A 248 17.56 -12.09 -0.67
C GLY A 248 16.68 -11.08 0.10
N PRO A 249 16.87 -10.96 1.42
CA PRO A 249 16.03 -10.15 2.31
C PRO A 249 16.12 -8.63 2.07
N GLU A 250 17.31 -8.12 1.74
CA GLU A 250 17.55 -6.70 1.43
C GLU A 250 16.76 -6.29 0.18
N ALA A 251 16.71 -7.15 -0.84
CA ALA A 251 15.92 -6.88 -2.05
C ALA A 251 14.42 -6.78 -1.75
N VAL A 252 13.92 -7.52 -0.76
CA VAL A 252 12.53 -7.48 -0.32
C VAL A 252 12.25 -6.21 0.48
N LEU A 253 13.15 -5.84 1.38
CA LEU A 253 13.04 -4.59 2.13
C LEU A 253 13.17 -3.37 1.22
N ALA A 254 14.13 -3.35 0.30
CA ALA A 254 14.27 -2.29 -0.71
C ALA A 254 13.06 -2.23 -1.65
N TYR A 255 12.42 -3.37 -1.93
CA TYR A 255 11.12 -3.37 -2.58
C TYR A 255 10.09 -2.66 -1.71
N LEU A 256 9.97 -3.02 -0.43
CA LEU A 256 9.00 -2.43 0.49
C LEU A 256 9.26 -0.99 0.92
N SER A 257 10.50 -0.51 1.00
CA SER A 257 10.80 0.88 1.35
C SER A 257 10.21 1.84 0.32
N ARG A 258 10.19 1.41 -0.95
CA ARG A 258 9.47 2.11 -2.01
C ARG A 258 7.96 2.11 -1.78
N TYR A 259 7.41 1.17 -1.03
CA TYR A 259 5.97 1.00 -0.82
C TYR A 259 5.48 1.61 0.49
N THR A 260 6.33 1.74 1.49
CA THR A 260 6.03 2.44 2.74
C THR A 260 6.10 3.96 2.56
N HIS A 261 6.93 4.42 1.63
CA HIS A 261 7.24 5.84 1.45
C HIS A 261 7.00 6.37 0.01
N ARG A 262 6.61 5.53 -0.98
CA ARG A 262 5.95 6.07 -2.19
C ARG A 262 4.45 6.10 -1.99
N VAL A 263 3.89 7.14 -2.59
CA VAL A 263 2.48 7.49 -2.54
C VAL A 263 1.76 6.83 -3.72
N ALA A 264 0.53 7.28 -3.96
CA ALA A 264 -0.32 6.85 -5.05
C ALA A 264 0.46 6.73 -6.40
N ILE A 265 1.16 7.80 -6.81
CA ILE A 265 1.87 7.86 -8.08
C ILE A 265 3.25 8.53 -7.92
N SER A 266 4.26 8.03 -8.64
CA SER A 266 5.58 8.68 -8.74
C SER A 266 5.68 9.51 -10.01
N ASN A 267 6.42 10.63 -9.97
CA ASN A 267 6.64 11.50 -11.14
C ASN A 267 7.19 10.72 -12.35
N SER A 268 8.03 9.69 -12.12
CA SER A 268 8.57 8.84 -13.18
C SER A 268 7.53 8.06 -13.99
N ARG A 269 6.28 7.96 -13.51
CA ARG A 269 5.18 7.30 -14.22
C ARG A 269 4.44 8.25 -15.15
N LEU A 270 4.51 9.56 -14.93
CA LEU A 270 3.86 10.57 -15.77
C LEU A 270 4.59 10.65 -17.11
N ILE A 271 3.83 10.66 -18.21
CA ILE A 271 4.33 10.70 -19.58
C ILE A 271 4.00 12.03 -20.23
N ALA A 272 2.73 12.42 -20.16
CA ALA A 272 2.20 13.63 -20.78
C ALA A 272 1.12 14.27 -19.90
N PHE A 273 0.98 15.59 -20.03
CA PHE A 273 -0.09 16.39 -19.45
C PHE A 273 -0.32 17.57 -20.39
N ASP A 274 -1.52 17.70 -20.94
CA ASP A 274 -1.89 18.73 -21.92
C ASP A 274 -2.68 19.90 -21.30
N GLY A 275 -2.87 19.88 -19.99
CA GLY A 275 -3.72 20.83 -19.26
C GLY A 275 -5.05 20.24 -18.80
N ASN A 276 -5.53 19.19 -19.46
CA ASN A 276 -6.81 18.53 -19.17
C ASN A 276 -6.63 17.04 -18.82
N GLU A 277 -5.83 16.32 -19.59
CA GLU A 277 -5.61 14.88 -19.46
C GLU A 277 -4.18 14.55 -19.00
N VAL A 278 -4.04 13.50 -18.20
CA VAL A 278 -2.73 13.02 -17.71
C VAL A 278 -2.52 11.60 -18.19
N ALA A 279 -1.50 11.39 -19.03
CA ALA A 279 -1.07 10.06 -19.47
C ALA A 279 0.02 9.53 -18.52
N PHE A 280 -0.13 8.30 -18.03
CA PHE A 280 0.84 7.69 -17.12
C PHE A 280 1.00 6.19 -17.32
N ARG A 281 2.22 5.67 -17.13
CA ARG A 281 2.48 4.24 -17.27
C ARG A 281 1.88 3.44 -16.12
N TYR A 282 1.25 2.31 -16.44
CA TYR A 282 0.82 1.30 -15.48
C TYR A 282 1.13 -0.12 -15.92
N LYS A 283 1.12 -1.06 -14.97
CA LYS A 283 1.30 -2.48 -15.22
C LYS A 283 -0.06 -3.18 -15.32
N ASN A 284 -0.34 -3.77 -16.47
CA ASN A 284 -1.46 -4.69 -16.62
C ASN A 284 -1.04 -6.10 -16.20
N TYR A 285 -1.40 -6.50 -14.98
CA TYR A 285 -1.04 -7.81 -14.43
C TYR A 285 -1.76 -8.99 -15.08
N ARG A 286 -2.73 -8.75 -15.98
CA ARG A 286 -3.36 -9.79 -16.80
C ARG A 286 -2.50 -10.20 -18.00
N CYS A 287 -1.55 -9.35 -18.40
CA CYS A 287 -0.65 -9.59 -19.52
C CYS A 287 0.75 -10.00 -19.02
N SER A 288 1.43 -10.84 -19.80
CA SER A 288 2.82 -11.24 -19.59
C SER A 288 3.76 -10.52 -20.57
N GLY A 289 5.06 -10.46 -20.26
CA GLY A 289 6.06 -9.89 -21.19
C GLY A 289 6.00 -8.37 -21.34
N ALA A 290 6.38 -7.87 -22.52
CA ALA A 290 6.48 -6.44 -22.82
C ALA A 290 5.12 -5.71 -22.76
N GLU A 291 4.05 -6.39 -23.14
CA GLU A 291 2.65 -5.89 -23.10
C GLU A 291 2.14 -5.61 -21.68
N ARG A 292 2.90 -6.02 -20.66
CA ARG A 292 2.58 -5.71 -19.28
C ARG A 292 2.66 -4.22 -18.99
N GLN A 293 3.48 -3.45 -19.71
CA GLN A 293 3.57 -1.99 -19.54
C GLN A 293 2.59 -1.32 -20.49
N GLN A 294 1.66 -0.55 -19.93
CA GLN A 294 0.61 0.15 -20.65
C GLN A 294 0.66 1.64 -20.29
N VAL A 295 0.01 2.47 -21.10
CA VAL A 295 -0.24 3.90 -20.85
C VAL A 295 -1.71 4.09 -20.51
#